data_AF-A0A7W8A187-F1
#
_entry.id   AF-A0A7W8A187-F1
#
_cell.length_a   1.000
_cell.length_b   1.000
_cell.length_c   1.000
_cell.angle_alpha   90.00
_cell.angle_beta   90.00
_cell.angle_gamma   90.00
#
_symmetry.space_group_name_H-M   'P 1'
#
loop_
_entity.id
_entity.type
_entity.pdbx_description
1 polymer ?
#
loop_
_entity_poly.entity_id
_entity_poly.type
_entity_poly.pdbx_seq_one_letter_code
_entity_poly.pdbx_strand_id
1 'polypeptide(L)'
;MNEDLHALSGAYAVHALPELEGELFERHLVRCVACQGEVRRLRETAARLALPVAVPPPAALRRRVLASASQVRQAHTPATIYPWPLEAESDATVWYPRTDTTGTLAFAPDAPGPDQPGPQRIGATGAGSSPASDVPGPRSGRHGRAGSVWRGRVAAGLAAVSAAAAVALGVLAVQGQQRLETVTADRQEALDRQQDLLDVMAAPDVRVMRRPVTAGGEATIVVSRERGRMVFAATGLPRLEEDEDYALWLMGPRGSRPAGLLDDGDGMLRAVPEKGEGRVALTVEPAGGSRRPTTVPIMLAELPSG
;
A
#
# COMPACT_ATOMS: atom_id res chain seq x y z
N MET A 1 -13.78 -23.58 13.25
CA MET A 1 -12.65 -23.03 12.48
C MET A 1 -11.85 -24.24 12.02
N ASN A 2 -11.79 -24.53 10.72
CA ASN A 2 -11.22 -25.78 10.20
C ASN A 2 -9.83 -25.48 9.64
N GLU A 3 -8.83 -25.49 10.51
CA GLU A 3 -7.44 -25.12 10.22
C GLU A 3 -6.85 -25.95 9.06
N ASP A 4 -7.30 -27.19 8.94
CA ASP A 4 -6.95 -28.13 7.88
C ASP A 4 -7.28 -27.62 6.47
N LEU A 5 -8.36 -26.83 6.31
CA LEU A 5 -8.74 -26.29 4.99
C LEU A 5 -7.84 -25.13 4.56
N HIS A 6 -7.33 -24.32 5.49
CA HIS A 6 -6.42 -23.23 5.16
C HIS A 6 -5.10 -23.76 4.58
N ALA A 7 -4.62 -24.90 5.08
CA ALA A 7 -3.40 -25.55 4.61
C ALA A 7 -3.47 -26.02 3.14
N LEU A 8 -4.68 -26.17 2.58
CA LEU A 8 -4.88 -26.62 1.19
C LEU A 8 -4.71 -25.50 0.14
N SER A 9 -4.56 -24.23 0.54
CA SER A 9 -4.49 -23.09 -0.37
C SER A 9 -3.34 -23.18 -1.38
N GLY A 10 -2.18 -23.68 -0.94
CA GLY A 10 -0.99 -23.97 -1.76
C GLY A 10 -1.28 -24.94 -2.90
N ALA A 11 -1.75 -26.13 -2.55
CA ALA A 11 -2.06 -27.18 -3.52
C ALA A 11 -3.22 -26.79 -4.44
N TYR A 12 -4.23 -26.10 -3.92
CA TYR A 12 -5.33 -25.57 -4.74
C TYR A 12 -4.85 -24.55 -5.78
N ALA A 13 -3.94 -23.64 -5.39
CA ALA A 13 -3.44 -22.59 -6.27
C ALA A 13 -2.74 -23.14 -7.51
N VAL A 14 -2.14 -24.33 -7.43
CA VAL A 14 -1.44 -25.00 -8.54
C VAL A 14 -2.23 -26.18 -9.12
N HIS A 15 -3.52 -26.30 -8.80
CA HIS A 15 -4.40 -27.38 -9.26
C HIS A 15 -3.89 -28.80 -8.90
N ALA A 16 -3.30 -28.95 -7.71
CA ALA A 16 -2.74 -30.21 -7.22
C ALA A 16 -3.60 -30.89 -6.14
N LEU A 17 -4.82 -30.43 -5.89
CA LEU A 17 -5.75 -31.10 -4.99
C LEU A 17 -6.50 -32.24 -5.69
N PRO A 18 -6.73 -33.38 -5.01
CA PRO A 18 -7.74 -34.35 -5.42
C PRO A 18 -9.13 -33.72 -5.54
N GLU A 19 -9.98 -34.27 -6.40
CA GLU A 19 -11.32 -33.74 -6.72
C GLU A 19 -12.16 -33.47 -5.46
N LEU A 20 -12.20 -34.42 -4.52
CA LEU A 20 -12.97 -34.30 -3.28
C LEU A 20 -12.47 -33.16 -2.37
N GLU A 21 -11.16 -33.01 -2.21
CA GLU A 21 -10.55 -31.93 -1.42
C GLU A 21 -10.72 -30.57 -2.13
N GLY A 22 -10.64 -30.56 -3.46
CA GLY A 22 -10.93 -29.40 -4.30
C GLY A 22 -12.35 -28.87 -4.07
N GLU A 23 -13.37 -29.73 -4.14
CA GLU A 23 -14.76 -29.32 -3.89
C GLU A 23 -14.98 -28.78 -2.47
N LEU A 24 -14.36 -29.41 -1.46
CA LEU A 24 -14.41 -28.94 -0.08
C LEU A 24 -13.78 -27.55 0.06
N PHE A 25 -12.60 -27.37 -0.54
CA PHE A 25 -11.88 -26.11 -0.52
C PHE A 25 -12.60 -25.02 -1.31
N GLU A 26 -13.23 -25.32 -2.44
CA GLU A 26 -14.02 -24.37 -3.24
C GLU A 26 -15.22 -23.83 -2.45
N ARG A 27 -15.96 -24.71 -1.75
CA ARG A 27 -17.05 -24.28 -0.86
C ARG A 27 -16.56 -23.35 0.25
N HIS A 28 -15.36 -23.60 0.78
CA HIS A 28 -14.72 -22.73 1.77
C HIS A 28 -14.28 -21.39 1.16
N LEU A 29 -13.70 -21.43 -0.05
CA LEU A 29 -13.14 -20.28 -0.75
C LEU A 29 -14.20 -19.19 -0.99
N VAL A 30 -15.45 -19.56 -1.27
CA VAL A 30 -16.56 -18.60 -1.44
C VAL A 30 -16.81 -17.74 -0.20
N ARG A 31 -16.49 -18.26 1.00
CA ARG A 31 -16.83 -17.62 2.28
C ARG A 31 -15.63 -17.08 3.07
N CYS A 32 -14.40 -17.37 2.64
CA CYS A 32 -13.19 -16.98 3.36
C CYS A 32 -12.32 -16.00 2.57
N VAL A 33 -12.37 -14.71 2.93
CA VAL A 33 -11.59 -13.65 2.29
C VAL A 33 -10.07 -13.86 2.42
N ALA A 34 -9.61 -14.42 3.54
CA ALA A 34 -8.19 -14.72 3.75
C ALA A 34 -7.66 -15.73 2.72
N CYS A 35 -8.36 -16.87 2.53
CA CYS A 35 -8.01 -17.85 1.51
C CYS A 35 -8.14 -17.31 0.09
N GLN A 36 -9.12 -16.46 -0.20
CA GLN A 36 -9.22 -15.80 -1.51
C GLN A 36 -7.97 -14.98 -1.82
N GLY A 37 -7.51 -14.17 -0.86
CA GLY A 37 -6.30 -13.38 -1.00
C GLY A 37 -5.03 -14.22 -1.11
N GLU A 38 -4.92 -15.28 -0.31
CA GLU A 38 -3.77 -16.19 -0.34
C GLU A 38 -3.67 -16.95 -1.67
N VAL A 39 -4.75 -17.57 -2.13
CA VAL A 39 -4.80 -18.29 -3.41
C VAL A 39 -4.44 -17.38 -4.58
N ARG A 40 -4.91 -16.12 -4.57
CA ARG A 40 -4.52 -15.14 -5.59
C ARG A 40 -3.01 -14.91 -5.61
N ARG A 41 -2.39 -14.63 -4.46
CA ARG A 41 -0.92 -14.40 -4.37
C ARG A 41 -0.11 -15.62 -4.78
N LEU A 42 -0.57 -16.81 -4.41
CA LEU A 42 0.07 -18.06 -4.79
C LEU A 42 -0.03 -18.32 -6.30
N ARG A 43 -1.20 -18.07 -6.91
CA ARG A 43 -1.38 -18.18 -8.37
C ARG A 43 -0.50 -17.19 -9.15
N GLU A 44 -0.37 -15.95 -8.66
CA GLU A 44 0.55 -14.98 -9.25
C GLU A 44 2.02 -15.46 -9.20
N THR A 45 2.41 -16.10 -8.10
CA THR A 45 3.76 -16.68 -7.95
C THR A 45 3.95 -17.87 -8.89
N ALA A 46 2.99 -18.79 -8.94
CA ALA A 46 2.99 -19.94 -9.85
C ALA A 46 3.09 -19.49 -11.32
N ALA A 47 2.36 -18.44 -11.71
CA ALA A 47 2.45 -17.87 -13.06
C ALA A 47 3.86 -17.36 -13.38
N ARG A 48 4.52 -16.65 -12.45
CA ARG A 48 5.89 -16.18 -12.64
C ARG A 48 6.90 -17.33 -12.78
N LEU A 49 6.71 -18.41 -12.02
CA LEU A 49 7.53 -19.61 -12.12
C LEU A 49 7.28 -20.38 -13.44
N ALA A 50 6.10 -20.28 -14.03
CA ALA A 50 5.74 -20.95 -15.28
C ALA A 50 6.26 -20.22 -16.54
N LEU A 51 6.48 -18.90 -16.48
CA LEU A 51 6.93 -18.11 -17.64
C LEU A 51 8.18 -18.65 -18.35
N PRO A 52 9.26 -19.06 -17.64
CA PRO A 52 10.48 -19.54 -18.30
C PRO A 52 10.32 -20.85 -19.08
N VAL A 53 9.29 -21.64 -18.77
CA VAL A 53 9.03 -22.95 -19.39
C VAL A 53 7.84 -22.92 -20.36
N ALA A 54 7.29 -21.73 -20.64
CA ALA A 54 6.13 -21.58 -21.51
C ALA A 54 6.49 -21.88 -22.98
N VAL A 55 5.72 -22.77 -23.59
CA VAL A 55 5.82 -23.09 -25.02
C VAL A 55 4.83 -22.22 -25.81
N PRO A 56 5.24 -21.58 -26.93
CA PRO A 56 4.32 -20.79 -27.75
C PRO A 56 3.13 -21.62 -28.22
N PRO A 57 1.88 -21.17 -28.00
CA PRO A 57 0.71 -21.90 -28.45
C PRO A 57 0.64 -21.90 -29.99
N PRO A 58 0.13 -22.98 -30.63
CA PRO A 58 -0.06 -23.00 -32.07
C PRO A 58 -0.93 -21.83 -32.55
N ALA A 59 -0.57 -21.19 -33.67
CA ALA A 59 -1.25 -19.98 -34.17
C ALA A 59 -2.77 -20.16 -34.38
N ALA A 60 -3.22 -21.38 -34.71
CA ALA A 60 -4.64 -21.70 -34.88
C ALA A 60 -5.42 -21.78 -33.54
N LEU A 61 -4.75 -21.95 -32.40
CA LEU A 61 -5.38 -22.16 -31.10
C LEU A 61 -6.24 -20.94 -30.70
N ARG A 62 -5.73 -19.72 -30.89
CA ARG A 62 -6.47 -18.48 -30.58
C ARG A 62 -7.81 -18.44 -31.30
N ARG A 63 -7.83 -18.71 -32.61
CA ARG A 63 -9.08 -18.70 -33.40
C ARG A 63 -10.06 -19.76 -32.91
N ARG A 64 -9.59 -20.98 -32.61
CA ARG A 64 -10.45 -22.06 -32.09
C ARG A 64 -11.04 -21.70 -30.72
N VAL A 65 -10.23 -21.16 -29.81
CA VAL A 65 -10.69 -20.75 -28.48
C VAL A 65 -11.73 -19.63 -28.59
N LEU A 66 -11.47 -18.61 -29.41
CA LEU A 66 -12.42 -17.50 -29.60
C LEU A 66 -13.73 -17.98 -30.27
N ALA A 67 -13.66 -18.89 -31.24
CA ALA A 67 -14.84 -19.49 -31.84
C ALA A 67 -15.61 -20.40 -30.86
N SER A 68 -14.92 -21.13 -29.98
CA SER A 68 -15.56 -21.91 -28.93
C SER A 68 -16.22 -21.01 -27.89
N ALA A 69 -15.56 -19.91 -27.50
CA ALA A 69 -16.07 -18.97 -26.51
C ALA A 69 -17.32 -18.23 -27.00
N SER A 70 -17.42 -17.92 -28.30
CA SER A 70 -18.62 -17.29 -28.86
C SER A 70 -19.83 -18.22 -28.94
N GLN A 71 -19.62 -19.54 -28.91
CA GLN A 71 -20.69 -20.53 -28.87
C GLN A 71 -21.24 -20.75 -27.45
N VAL A 72 -20.40 -20.53 -26.43
CA VAL A 72 -20.86 -20.57 -25.04
C VAL A 72 -21.71 -19.33 -24.80
N ARG A 73 -23.01 -19.56 -24.55
CA ARG A 73 -23.91 -18.49 -24.13
C ARG A 73 -23.34 -17.87 -22.86
N GLN A 74 -22.80 -16.66 -22.99
CA GLN A 74 -22.38 -15.90 -21.82
C GLN A 74 -23.63 -15.65 -20.98
N ALA A 75 -23.57 -15.99 -19.70
CA ALA A 75 -24.60 -15.59 -18.75
C ALA A 75 -24.55 -14.06 -18.69
N HIS A 76 -25.40 -13.42 -19.50
CA HIS A 76 -25.73 -12.04 -19.26
C HIS A 76 -26.48 -12.07 -17.92
N THR A 77 -25.91 -11.43 -16.91
CA THR A 77 -26.77 -10.86 -15.89
C THR A 77 -27.46 -9.73 -16.65
N PRO A 78 -28.78 -9.74 -16.86
CA PRO A 78 -29.44 -8.55 -17.35
C PRO A 78 -29.01 -7.44 -16.40
N ALA A 79 -28.33 -6.42 -16.93
CA ALA A 79 -28.32 -5.17 -16.24
C ALA A 79 -29.80 -4.86 -16.06
N THR A 80 -30.30 -4.97 -14.83
CA THR A 80 -31.61 -4.42 -14.51
C THR A 80 -31.47 -2.94 -14.78
N ILE A 81 -31.81 -2.55 -16.01
CA ILE A 81 -32.05 -1.16 -16.35
C ILE A 81 -33.22 -0.84 -15.43
N TYR A 82 -32.95 -0.12 -14.35
CA TYR A 82 -34.01 0.55 -13.62
C TYR A 82 -34.38 1.78 -14.46
N PRO A 83 -35.53 1.79 -15.17
CA PRO A 83 -36.06 3.03 -15.68
C PRO A 83 -36.44 3.85 -14.45
N TRP A 84 -35.64 4.86 -14.14
CA TRP A 84 -35.95 5.80 -13.07
C TRP A 84 -37.18 6.61 -13.52
N PRO A 85 -38.20 6.80 -12.66
CA PRO A 85 -39.29 7.71 -12.97
C PRO A 85 -38.79 9.14 -12.84
N LEU A 86 -38.93 9.92 -13.91
CA LEU A 86 -39.03 11.36 -13.78
C LEU A 86 -40.34 11.65 -13.06
N GLU A 87 -40.24 12.37 -11.94
CA GLU A 87 -41.34 12.96 -11.19
C GLU A 87 -41.94 12.09 -10.06
N ALA A 88 -41.55 12.51 -8.85
CA ALA A 88 -42.20 12.39 -7.53
C ALA A 88 -43.21 11.26 -7.28
N GLU A 89 -42.93 10.41 -6.30
CA GLU A 89 -43.63 10.45 -5.02
C GLU A 89 -43.00 9.48 -4.02
N SER A 90 -43.09 9.87 -2.75
CA SER A 90 -42.79 9.04 -1.60
C SER A 90 -43.57 7.73 -1.63
N ASP A 91 -42.89 6.61 -1.75
CA ASP A 91 -43.44 5.35 -1.25
C ASP A 91 -42.41 4.58 -0.41
N ALA A 92 -42.89 4.15 0.75
CA ALA A 92 -42.13 3.86 1.94
C ALA A 92 -41.83 2.37 2.06
N THR A 93 -40.89 1.86 1.26
CA THR A 93 -40.40 0.46 1.43
C THR A 93 -38.91 0.37 1.76
N VAL A 94 -38.15 1.47 1.72
CA VAL A 94 -36.76 1.48 2.21
C VAL A 94 -36.71 2.15 3.58
N TRP A 95 -36.34 1.35 4.59
CA TRP A 95 -36.25 1.78 5.98
C TRP A 95 -35.14 2.83 6.15
N TYR A 96 -35.52 4.08 6.41
CA TYR A 96 -34.63 5.07 7.00
C TYR A 96 -35.11 5.34 8.42
N PRO A 97 -34.23 5.25 9.46
CA PRO A 97 -34.62 5.69 10.79
C PRO A 97 -34.94 7.18 10.73
N ARG A 98 -36.18 7.55 11.06
CA ARG A 98 -36.58 8.93 11.29
C ARG A 98 -35.95 9.41 12.60
N THR A 99 -35.22 10.51 12.54
CA THR A 99 -34.97 11.34 13.73
C THR A 99 -36.01 12.45 13.76
N ASP A 100 -37.02 12.29 14.61
CA ASP A 100 -37.84 13.44 15.00
C ASP A 100 -37.00 14.39 15.88
N THR A 101 -37.22 15.68 15.65
CA THR A 101 -36.60 16.80 16.35
C THR A 101 -37.05 16.86 17.82
N THR A 102 -36.54 16.01 18.70
CA THR A 102 -36.32 16.32 20.13
C THR A 102 -35.41 15.28 20.79
N GLY A 103 -34.24 15.71 21.26
CA GLY A 103 -33.52 15.16 22.43
C GLY A 103 -33.01 13.71 22.40
N THR A 104 -31.68 13.58 22.30
CA THR A 104 -30.82 12.62 23.04
C THR A 104 -31.08 11.11 22.85
N LEU A 105 -30.17 10.44 22.13
CA LEU A 105 -29.85 9.03 22.40
C LEU A 105 -28.55 8.98 23.22
N ALA A 106 -28.69 8.62 24.49
CA ALA A 106 -27.58 8.31 25.38
C ALA A 106 -27.04 6.91 25.08
N PHE A 107 -25.73 6.79 24.87
CA PHE A 107 -25.03 5.50 24.95
C PHE A 107 -24.49 5.33 26.38
N ALA A 108 -24.82 4.20 27.01
CA ALA A 108 -24.32 3.82 28.34
C ALA A 108 -22.83 3.37 28.27
N PRO A 109 -22.02 3.60 29.33
CA PRO A 109 -20.63 3.14 29.36
C PRO A 109 -20.44 1.79 30.08
N ASP A 110 -19.32 1.16 29.70
CA ASP A 110 -18.48 0.15 30.37
C ASP A 110 -18.84 -1.36 30.36
N ALA A 111 -17.93 -2.12 29.72
CA ALA A 111 -17.47 -3.44 30.18
C ALA A 111 -15.95 -3.57 29.92
N PRO A 112 -15.15 -4.14 30.84
CA PRO A 112 -13.68 -4.13 30.79
C PRO A 112 -13.09 -5.25 29.92
N GLY A 113 -12.02 -4.93 29.19
CA GLY A 113 -11.21 -5.89 28.43
C GLY A 113 -10.12 -6.56 29.29
N PRO A 114 -9.62 -7.75 28.91
CA PRO A 114 -8.65 -8.50 29.70
C PRO A 114 -7.22 -7.92 29.63
N ASP A 115 -6.52 -8.04 30.77
CA ASP A 115 -5.16 -7.58 31.06
C ASP A 115 -4.09 -8.11 30.09
N GLN A 116 -3.21 -7.21 29.64
CA GLN A 116 -1.93 -7.55 29.00
C GLN A 116 -0.78 -7.30 30.00
N PRO A 117 0.13 -8.27 30.22
CA PRO A 117 1.29 -8.05 31.09
C PRO A 117 2.36 -7.19 30.39
N GLY A 118 2.80 -6.14 31.09
CA GLY A 118 3.84 -5.21 30.63
C GLY A 118 5.27 -5.79 30.67
N PRO A 119 6.22 -5.16 29.96
CA PRO A 119 7.60 -5.65 29.86
C PRO A 119 8.38 -5.44 31.16
N GLN A 120 8.95 -6.53 31.70
CA GLN A 120 9.82 -6.50 32.88
C GLN A 120 11.21 -5.95 32.53
N ARG A 121 11.60 -4.88 33.23
CA ARG A 121 12.99 -4.39 33.30
C ARG A 121 13.78 -5.28 34.26
N ILE A 122 14.77 -6.00 33.74
CA ILE A 122 15.76 -6.70 34.56
C ILE A 122 16.76 -5.65 35.07
N GLY A 123 16.74 -5.42 36.38
CA GLY A 123 17.72 -4.59 37.07
C GLY A 123 19.03 -5.35 37.25
N ALA A 124 20.15 -4.70 36.89
CA ALA A 124 21.49 -5.15 37.25
C ALA A 124 21.97 -4.30 38.43
N THR A 125 22.00 -4.90 39.62
CA THR A 125 22.74 -4.40 40.79
C THR A 125 23.93 -5.31 41.04
N GLY A 126 25.11 -4.73 41.28
CA GLY A 126 26.26 -5.49 41.76
C GLY A 126 27.58 -4.72 41.65
N ALA A 127 27.90 -3.99 42.71
CA ALA A 127 29.20 -3.38 42.96
C ALA A 127 30.19 -4.39 43.59
N GLY A 128 31.49 -4.05 43.51
CA GLY A 128 32.60 -4.69 44.23
C GLY A 128 33.31 -5.74 43.37
N SER A 129 34.64 -5.85 43.32
CA SER A 129 35.72 -5.26 44.10
C SER A 129 37.04 -5.77 43.50
N SER A 130 38.09 -4.95 43.49
CA SER A 130 39.47 -5.40 43.25
C SER A 130 39.94 -6.38 44.35
N PRO A 131 41.00 -7.16 44.08
CA PRO A 131 42.21 -6.95 44.86
C PRO A 131 43.53 -6.95 44.06
N ALA A 132 44.54 -6.42 44.73
CA ALA A 132 45.89 -6.12 44.31
C ALA A 132 46.85 -7.33 44.34
N SER A 133 48.03 -7.17 43.72
CA SER A 133 49.38 -7.62 44.16
C SER A 133 50.37 -7.07 43.11
N ASP A 134 51.23 -6.08 43.33
CA ASP A 134 52.41 -5.97 44.23
C ASP A 134 53.64 -6.76 43.72
N VAL A 135 54.81 -6.08 43.66
CA VAL A 135 56.24 -6.55 43.68
C VAL A 135 57.21 -5.53 43.00
N PRO A 136 58.47 -5.34 43.51
CA PRO A 136 59.15 -4.03 43.61
C PRO A 136 60.39 -3.81 42.68
N GLY A 137 60.98 -2.60 42.77
CA GLY A 137 61.96 -1.97 41.84
C GLY A 137 63.41 -2.51 41.80
N PRO A 138 64.36 -1.77 41.16
CA PRO A 138 65.20 -0.83 41.92
C PRO A 138 65.61 0.46 41.17
N ARG A 139 66.41 1.28 41.87
CA ARG A 139 66.73 2.70 41.64
C ARG A 139 68.00 2.95 40.80
N SER A 140 67.99 4.14 40.19
CA SER A 140 69.10 5.08 39.94
C SER A 140 70.05 4.83 38.75
N GLY A 141 70.28 5.90 37.98
CA GLY A 141 71.34 6.01 36.97
C GLY A 141 71.14 7.22 36.07
N ARG A 142 71.86 8.32 36.33
CA ARG A 142 71.93 9.53 35.52
C ARG A 142 72.99 9.35 34.42
N HIS A 143 72.82 10.10 33.31
CA HIS A 143 73.80 10.53 32.29
C HIS A 143 73.76 9.85 30.91
N GLY A 144 73.83 10.70 29.87
CA GLY A 144 74.42 10.31 28.58
C GLY A 144 73.61 10.75 27.35
N ARG A 145 74.12 11.73 26.60
CA ARG A 145 73.62 12.17 25.29
C ARG A 145 73.91 11.15 24.18
N ALA A 146 73.05 11.22 23.14
CA ALA A 146 73.31 11.05 21.71
C ALA A 146 73.56 9.64 21.14
N GLY A 147 72.83 9.32 20.05
CA GLY A 147 73.39 8.51 18.97
C GLY A 147 72.45 7.56 18.22
N SER A 148 72.03 8.02 17.04
CA SER A 148 72.00 7.27 15.77
C SER A 148 70.64 6.86 15.19
N VAL A 149 70.34 7.53 14.09
CA VAL A 149 69.16 7.49 13.25
C VAL A 149 69.52 6.64 12.02
N TRP A 150 69.42 5.30 12.11
CA TRP A 150 69.64 4.46 10.92
C TRP A 150 68.88 3.12 10.92
N ARG A 151 67.63 3.12 11.39
CA ARG A 151 66.69 1.99 11.18
C ARG A 151 65.30 2.38 10.68
N GLY A 152 65.07 3.67 10.39
CA GLY A 152 63.73 4.19 10.08
C GLY A 152 63.22 4.01 8.64
N ARG A 153 64.06 3.56 7.69
CA ARG A 153 63.70 3.61 6.26
C ARG A 153 63.07 2.35 5.67
N VAL A 154 63.12 1.21 6.36
CA VAL A 154 62.39 0.00 5.91
C VAL A 154 61.02 -0.12 6.61
N ALA A 155 60.83 0.49 7.78
CA ALA A 155 59.54 0.52 8.47
C ALA A 155 58.51 1.49 7.84
N ALA A 156 58.96 2.46 7.02
CA ALA A 156 58.09 3.48 6.44
C ALA A 156 57.25 2.99 5.24
N GLY A 157 57.65 1.91 4.56
CA GLY A 157 56.89 1.36 3.42
C GLY A 157 55.65 0.57 3.84
N LEU A 158 55.75 -0.20 4.93
CA LEU A 158 54.64 -1.02 5.46
C LEU A 158 53.57 -0.20 6.21
N ALA A 159 53.93 0.94 6.79
CA ALA A 159 52.99 1.83 7.46
C ALA A 159 52.11 2.66 6.50
N ALA A 160 52.59 2.93 5.28
CA ALA A 160 51.83 3.70 4.30
C ALA A 160 50.73 2.86 3.62
N VAL A 161 50.98 1.57 3.37
CA VAL A 161 50.00 0.65 2.77
C VAL A 161 48.83 0.36 3.71
N SER A 162 49.08 0.24 5.03
CA SER A 162 48.03 0.01 6.02
C SER A 162 47.11 1.23 6.22
N ALA A 163 47.66 2.44 6.16
CA ALA A 163 46.87 3.67 6.24
C ALA A 163 45.95 3.84 5.02
N ALA A 164 46.45 3.59 3.81
CA ALA A 164 45.63 3.64 2.59
C ALA A 164 44.52 2.59 2.58
N ALA A 165 44.81 1.36 3.04
CA ALA A 165 43.81 0.30 3.17
C ALA A 165 42.74 0.66 4.22
N ALA A 166 43.11 1.26 5.36
CA ALA A 166 42.16 1.70 6.37
C ALA A 166 41.24 2.83 5.86
N VAL A 167 41.78 3.77 5.08
CA VAL A 167 40.97 4.82 4.43
C VAL A 167 40.03 4.22 3.39
N ALA A 168 40.52 3.31 2.53
CA ALA A 168 39.68 2.66 1.52
C ALA A 168 38.57 1.81 2.16
N LEU A 169 38.88 1.05 3.22
CA LEU A 169 37.89 0.30 3.99
C LEU A 169 36.91 1.21 4.72
N GLY A 170 37.38 2.35 5.26
CA GLY A 170 36.52 3.37 5.87
C GLY A 170 35.56 3.99 4.87
N VAL A 171 36.02 4.33 3.67
CA VAL A 171 35.17 4.84 2.58
C VAL A 171 34.16 3.79 2.14
N LEU A 172 34.58 2.53 1.92
CA LEU A 172 33.67 1.44 1.56
C LEU A 172 32.64 1.16 2.67
N ALA A 173 33.03 1.24 3.94
CA ALA A 173 32.13 1.07 5.08
C ALA A 173 31.12 2.21 5.16
N VAL A 174 31.55 3.47 5.03
CA VAL A 174 30.66 4.64 5.02
C VAL A 174 29.72 4.59 3.81
N GLN A 175 30.22 4.22 2.64
CA GLN A 175 29.43 4.09 1.42
C GLN A 175 28.45 2.92 1.48
N GLY A 176 28.82 1.83 2.18
CA GLY A 176 27.93 0.71 2.50
C GLY A 176 26.83 1.09 3.50
N GLN A 177 27.18 1.88 4.51
CA GLN A 177 26.22 2.36 5.52
C GLN A 177 25.19 3.32 4.91
N GLN A 178 25.64 4.24 4.06
CA GLN A 178 24.75 5.14 3.31
C GLN A 178 23.79 4.37 2.39
N ARG A 179 24.24 3.28 1.74
CA ARG A 179 23.37 2.42 0.92
C ARG A 179 22.32 1.69 1.75
N LEU A 180 22.66 1.27 2.97
CA LEU A 180 21.70 0.63 3.86
C LEU A 180 20.64 1.62 4.32
N GLU A 181 21.02 2.85 4.66
CA GLU A 181 20.10 3.92 5.06
C GLU A 181 19.12 4.29 3.94
N THR A 182 19.58 4.37 2.68
CA THR A 182 18.67 4.63 1.55
C THR A 182 17.70 3.47 1.32
N VAL A 183 18.18 2.22 1.39
CA VAL A 183 17.35 1.03 1.13
C VAL A 183 16.33 0.81 2.24
N THR A 184 16.66 1.10 3.49
CA THR A 184 15.71 1.01 4.61
C THR A 184 14.69 2.13 4.58
N ALA A 185 15.08 3.36 4.22
CA ALA A 185 14.16 4.48 4.05
C ALA A 185 13.13 4.20 2.94
N ASP A 186 13.58 3.76 1.77
CA ASP A 186 12.70 3.42 0.64
C ASP A 186 11.72 2.28 0.99
N ARG A 187 12.20 1.29 1.74
CA ARG A 187 11.37 0.16 2.17
C ARG A 187 10.36 0.56 3.24
N GLN A 188 10.74 1.43 4.17
CA GLN A 188 9.82 1.96 5.18
C GLN A 188 8.73 2.80 4.51
N GLU A 189 9.08 3.67 3.57
CA GLU A 189 8.10 4.46 2.83
C GLU A 189 7.14 3.57 2.02
N ALA A 190 7.62 2.46 1.45
CA ALA A 190 6.77 1.48 0.77
C ALA A 190 5.80 0.77 1.72
N LEU A 191 6.22 0.49 2.96
CA LEU A 191 5.37 -0.09 4.00
C LEU A 191 4.32 0.91 4.50
N ASP A 192 4.72 2.17 4.72
CA ASP A 192 3.79 3.25 5.11
C ASP A 192 2.74 3.49 4.02
N ARG A 193 3.14 3.41 2.74
CA ARG A 193 2.22 3.46 1.59
C ARG A 193 1.21 2.30 1.59
N GLN A 194 1.61 1.11 2.01
CA GLN A 194 0.71 -0.04 2.11
C GLN A 194 -0.24 0.07 3.31
N GLN A 195 0.27 0.54 4.46
CA GLN A 195 -0.52 0.74 5.67
C GLN A 195 -1.59 1.83 5.46
N ASP A 196 -1.25 2.93 4.78
CA ASP A 196 -2.20 3.98 4.41
C ASP A 196 -3.42 3.45 3.62
N LEU A 197 -3.21 2.54 2.66
CA LEU A 197 -4.30 1.96 1.86
C LEU A 197 -5.20 1.07 2.73
N LEU A 198 -4.59 0.26 3.59
CA LEU A 198 -5.31 -0.61 4.52
C LEU A 198 -6.11 0.21 5.54
N ASP A 199 -5.55 1.31 6.03
CA ASP A 199 -6.22 2.21 6.98
C ASP A 199 -7.46 2.87 6.37
N VAL A 200 -7.39 3.27 5.09
CA VAL A 200 -8.57 3.81 4.38
C VAL A 200 -9.62 2.76 4.14
N MET A 201 -9.27 1.48 3.99
CA MET A 201 -10.25 0.41 3.79
C MET A 201 -10.82 -0.14 5.12
N ALA A 202 -10.04 -0.06 6.20
CA ALA A 202 -10.40 -0.57 7.52
C ALA A 202 -11.07 0.48 8.41
N ALA A 203 -11.09 1.76 8.00
CA ALA A 203 -11.74 2.81 8.77
C ALA A 203 -13.27 2.60 8.84
N PRO A 204 -13.90 2.77 10.02
CA PRO A 204 -15.33 2.54 10.19
C PRO A 204 -16.20 3.60 9.50
N ASP A 205 -15.64 4.79 9.25
CA ASP A 205 -16.30 5.92 8.62
C ASP A 205 -16.21 5.92 7.09
N VAL A 206 -15.68 4.85 6.49
CA VAL A 206 -15.51 4.77 5.03
C VAL A 206 -16.83 4.92 4.33
N ARG A 207 -16.82 5.76 3.30
CA ARG A 207 -17.94 5.95 2.38
C ARG A 207 -17.45 5.72 0.96
N VAL A 208 -18.18 4.87 0.25
CA VAL A 208 -17.92 4.55 -1.16
C VAL A 208 -19.03 5.16 -2.00
N MET A 209 -18.66 5.92 -3.01
CA MET A 209 -19.59 6.59 -3.92
C MET A 209 -19.20 6.24 -5.35
N ARG A 210 -20.16 5.71 -6.11
CA ARG A 210 -20.00 5.53 -7.55
C ARG A 210 -20.71 6.65 -8.30
N ARG A 211 -20.07 7.17 -9.33
CA ARG A 211 -20.55 8.30 -10.12
C ARG A 211 -20.34 7.99 -11.60
N PRO A 212 -21.40 7.97 -12.43
CA PRO A 212 -21.20 7.94 -13.86
C PRO A 212 -20.46 9.21 -14.30
N VAL A 213 -19.62 9.07 -15.32
CA VAL A 213 -18.94 10.20 -15.95
C VAL A 213 -19.68 10.52 -17.25
N THR A 214 -20.00 11.78 -17.48
CA THR A 214 -20.81 12.22 -18.64
C THR A 214 -20.17 11.85 -19.97
N ALA A 215 -18.83 11.81 -20.04
CA ALA A 215 -18.07 11.39 -21.21
C ALA A 215 -18.16 9.87 -21.48
N GLY A 216 -18.64 9.07 -20.52
CA GLY A 216 -18.62 7.61 -20.55
C GLY A 216 -17.77 7.04 -19.40
N GLY A 217 -18.09 5.82 -18.98
CA GLY A 217 -17.43 5.14 -17.87
C GLY A 217 -17.98 5.49 -16.48
N GLU A 218 -17.28 5.03 -15.45
CA GLU A 218 -17.67 5.18 -14.05
C GLU A 218 -16.47 5.62 -13.20
N ALA A 219 -16.73 6.49 -12.24
CA ALA A 219 -15.80 6.87 -11.19
C ALA A 219 -16.25 6.31 -9.84
N THR A 220 -15.32 5.72 -9.09
CA THR A 220 -15.51 5.32 -7.69
C THR A 220 -14.69 6.22 -6.78
N ILE A 221 -15.34 6.84 -5.81
CA ILE A 221 -14.71 7.66 -4.77
C ILE A 221 -14.85 6.91 -3.44
N VAL A 222 -13.74 6.62 -2.80
CA VAL A 222 -13.68 6.03 -1.45
C VAL A 222 -13.08 7.08 -0.53
N VAL A 223 -13.79 7.45 0.53
CA VAL A 223 -13.33 8.50 1.45
C VAL A 223 -13.51 8.09 2.90
N SER A 224 -12.52 8.41 3.73
CA SER A 224 -12.61 8.42 5.20
C SER A 224 -12.27 9.84 5.67
N ARG A 225 -13.23 10.49 6.32
CA ARG A 225 -13.09 11.86 6.80
C ARG A 225 -12.28 11.91 8.10
N GLU A 226 -12.44 10.93 8.97
CA GLU A 226 -11.68 10.81 10.22
C GLU A 226 -10.19 10.63 9.94
N ARG A 227 -9.83 9.85 8.90
CA ARG A 227 -8.43 9.67 8.49
C ARG A 227 -7.94 10.73 7.52
N GLY A 228 -8.82 11.60 7.00
CA GLY A 228 -8.48 12.63 6.02
C GLY A 228 -7.95 12.05 4.71
N ARG A 229 -8.50 10.93 4.23
CA ARG A 229 -8.01 10.24 3.04
C ARG A 229 -9.11 9.98 2.03
N MET A 230 -8.77 10.05 0.75
CA MET A 230 -9.63 9.74 -0.38
C MET A 230 -8.86 8.93 -1.43
N VAL A 231 -9.53 7.95 -2.02
CA VAL A 231 -9.11 7.26 -3.24
C VAL A 231 -10.16 7.52 -4.30
N PHE A 232 -9.70 7.88 -5.49
CA PHE A 232 -10.51 8.01 -6.68
C PHE A 232 -10.07 6.95 -7.66
N ALA A 233 -10.99 6.19 -8.24
CA ALA A 233 -10.71 5.26 -9.31
C ALA A 233 -11.66 5.55 -10.47
N ALA A 234 -11.16 5.54 -11.69
CA ALA A 234 -11.97 5.63 -12.89
C ALA A 234 -11.81 4.35 -13.71
N THR A 235 -12.90 3.93 -14.34
CA THR A 235 -12.89 2.80 -15.26
C THR A 235 -13.75 3.07 -16.48
N GLY A 236 -13.24 2.70 -17.65
CA GLY A 236 -13.94 2.78 -18.93
C GLY A 236 -14.22 4.20 -19.41
N LEU A 237 -13.40 5.18 -19.01
CA LEU A 237 -13.47 6.50 -19.63
C LEU A 237 -12.95 6.43 -21.07
N PRO A 238 -13.42 7.32 -21.97
CA PRO A 238 -12.85 7.42 -23.31
C PRO A 238 -11.35 7.69 -23.31
N ARG A 239 -10.65 7.24 -24.34
CA ARG A 239 -9.26 7.63 -24.55
C ARG A 239 -9.21 9.06 -25.08
N LEU A 240 -8.38 9.90 -24.47
CA LEU A 240 -8.16 11.30 -24.85
C LEU A 240 -7.06 11.42 -25.92
N GLU A 241 -6.91 12.63 -26.48
CA GLU A 241 -5.78 12.97 -27.35
C GLU A 241 -4.46 13.04 -26.54
N GLU A 242 -3.30 12.95 -27.21
CA GLU A 242 -1.99 12.88 -26.51
C GLU A 242 -1.63 14.15 -25.72
N ASP A 243 -2.30 15.27 -25.99
CA ASP A 243 -2.13 16.56 -25.33
C ASP A 243 -3.23 16.86 -24.29
N GLU A 244 -3.97 15.83 -23.85
CA GLU A 244 -5.04 15.94 -22.87
C GLU A 244 -4.90 14.91 -21.73
N ASP A 245 -5.21 15.32 -20.50
CA ASP A 245 -5.28 14.48 -19.32
C ASP A 245 -6.64 14.67 -18.61
N TYR A 246 -7.12 13.62 -17.94
CA TYR A 246 -8.20 13.77 -16.97
C TYR A 246 -7.67 14.38 -15.66
N ALA A 247 -8.23 15.50 -15.22
CA ALA A 247 -7.83 16.15 -13.98
C ALA A 247 -8.87 16.00 -12.88
N LEU A 248 -8.43 15.52 -11.72
CA LEU A 248 -9.24 15.44 -10.50
C LEU A 248 -9.07 16.73 -9.69
N TRP A 249 -10.19 17.27 -9.21
CA TRP A 249 -10.22 18.50 -8.42
C TRP A 249 -10.93 18.29 -7.09
N LEU A 250 -10.33 18.78 -6.02
CA LEU A 250 -11.01 18.95 -4.73
C LEU A 250 -11.51 20.38 -4.61
N MET A 251 -12.75 20.55 -4.14
CA MET A 251 -13.40 21.85 -4.09
C MET A 251 -13.97 22.15 -2.71
N GLY A 252 -13.76 23.38 -2.28
CA GLY A 252 -14.31 23.92 -1.04
C GLY A 252 -14.49 25.44 -1.10
N PRO A 253 -14.69 26.11 0.05
CA PRO A 253 -14.86 27.56 0.13
C PRO A 253 -13.69 28.38 -0.44
N ARG A 254 -12.48 27.80 -0.43
CA ARG A 254 -11.26 28.43 -0.97
C ARG A 254 -11.11 28.30 -2.49
N GLY A 255 -12.05 27.62 -3.14
CA GLY A 255 -12.00 27.33 -4.58
C GLY A 255 -11.63 25.87 -4.87
N SER A 256 -11.15 25.64 -6.09
CA SER A 256 -10.77 24.33 -6.61
C SER A 256 -9.26 24.12 -6.54
N ARG A 257 -8.83 22.93 -6.12
CA ARG A 257 -7.43 22.53 -6.01
C ARG A 257 -7.17 21.25 -6.80
N PRO A 258 -6.08 21.15 -7.56
CA PRO A 258 -5.74 19.92 -8.26
C PRO A 258 -5.43 18.80 -7.27
N ALA A 259 -5.97 17.62 -7.54
CA ALA A 259 -5.87 16.43 -6.69
C ALA A 259 -5.20 15.24 -7.41
N GLY A 260 -4.97 15.32 -8.71
CA GLY A 260 -4.21 14.34 -9.50
C GLY A 260 -4.61 14.34 -10.97
N LEU A 261 -3.85 13.64 -11.80
CA LEU A 261 -4.05 13.49 -13.24
C LEU A 261 -4.13 12.01 -13.62
N LEU A 262 -5.00 11.65 -14.56
CA LEU A 262 -5.05 10.36 -15.23
C LEU A 262 -4.83 10.56 -16.73
N ASP A 263 -3.82 9.89 -17.27
CA ASP A 263 -3.41 9.91 -18.68
C ASP A 263 -4.10 8.81 -19.52
N ASP A 264 -4.89 7.96 -18.88
CA ASP A 264 -5.67 6.89 -19.52
C ASP A 264 -7.09 6.82 -18.96
N GLY A 265 -7.95 6.07 -19.63
CA GLY A 265 -9.36 5.91 -19.28
C GLY A 265 -9.63 5.00 -18.08
N ASP A 266 -8.60 4.29 -17.61
CA ASP A 266 -8.61 3.45 -16.41
C ASP A 266 -7.48 3.88 -15.47
N GLY A 267 -7.77 4.13 -14.18
CA GLY A 267 -6.71 4.49 -13.26
C GLY A 267 -7.17 4.83 -11.85
N MET A 268 -6.22 5.03 -10.94
CA MET A 268 -6.48 5.30 -9.53
C MET A 268 -5.59 6.43 -8.99
N LEU A 269 -6.23 7.40 -8.32
CA LEU A 269 -5.59 8.55 -7.68
C LEU A 269 -5.83 8.52 -6.18
N ARG A 270 -4.79 8.92 -5.43
CA ARG A 270 -4.89 9.17 -3.99
C ARG A 270 -4.98 10.67 -3.77
N ALA A 271 -5.86 11.08 -2.87
CA ALA A 271 -6.05 12.46 -2.53
C ALA A 271 -6.31 12.62 -1.02
N VAL A 272 -5.97 13.80 -0.51
CA VAL A 272 -6.17 14.17 0.90
C VAL A 272 -7.12 15.37 0.88
N PRO A 273 -8.41 15.18 1.20
CA PRO A 273 -9.35 16.28 1.29
C PRO A 273 -9.09 17.11 2.54
N GLU A 274 -8.98 18.42 2.38
CA GLU A 274 -8.85 19.36 3.48
C GLU A 274 -10.20 19.62 4.17
N LYS A 275 -10.15 20.18 5.39
CA LYS A 275 -11.36 20.61 6.10
C LYS A 275 -12.09 21.68 5.28
N GLY A 276 -13.35 21.41 4.95
CA GLY A 276 -14.19 22.28 4.12
C GLY A 276 -14.18 21.93 2.63
N GLU A 277 -13.28 21.06 2.16
CA GLU A 277 -13.38 20.50 0.81
C GLU A 277 -14.48 19.42 0.78
N GLY A 278 -15.66 19.83 0.34
CA GLY A 278 -16.90 19.04 0.34
C GLY A 278 -17.28 18.50 -1.02
N ARG A 279 -16.53 18.79 -2.08
CA ARG A 279 -16.86 18.36 -3.45
C ARG A 279 -15.61 17.89 -4.19
N VAL A 280 -15.83 17.01 -5.16
CA VAL A 280 -14.82 16.53 -6.10
C VAL A 280 -15.35 16.66 -7.53
N ALA A 281 -14.48 16.99 -8.49
CA ALA A 281 -14.81 16.93 -9.90
C ALA A 281 -13.73 16.29 -10.75
N LEU A 282 -14.13 15.84 -11.93
CA LEU A 282 -13.26 15.41 -13.01
C LEU A 282 -13.48 16.32 -14.22
N THR A 283 -12.41 16.78 -14.84
CA THR A 283 -12.42 17.53 -16.11
C THR A 283 -11.44 16.92 -17.10
N VAL A 284 -11.52 17.35 -18.36
CA VAL A 284 -10.47 17.14 -19.38
C VAL A 284 -9.62 18.40 -19.41
N GLU A 285 -8.32 18.29 -19.24
CA GLU A 285 -7.38 19.42 -19.20
C GLU A 285 -6.22 19.16 -20.16
N PRO A 286 -5.46 20.19 -20.56
CA PRO A 286 -4.21 19.97 -21.28
C PRO A 286 -3.25 19.05 -20.51
N ALA A 287 -2.45 18.28 -21.24
CA ALA A 287 -1.47 17.36 -20.68
C ALA A 287 -0.54 18.08 -19.68
N GLY A 288 -0.30 17.44 -18.53
CA GLY A 288 0.39 18.04 -17.39
C GLY A 288 -0.51 18.87 -16.47
N GLY A 289 -1.79 19.03 -16.83
CA GLY A 289 -2.84 19.63 -16.00
C GLY A 289 -2.84 21.15 -15.94
N SER A 290 -3.82 21.67 -15.22
CA SER A 290 -4.05 23.11 -15.05
C SER A 290 -3.93 23.55 -13.59
N ARG A 291 -3.76 24.86 -13.34
CA ARG A 291 -3.83 25.42 -11.97
C ARG A 291 -5.26 25.52 -11.42
N ARG A 292 -6.23 25.55 -12.32
CA ARG A 292 -7.68 25.63 -12.07
C ARG A 292 -8.38 24.91 -13.21
N PRO A 293 -9.61 24.40 -13.00
CA PRO A 293 -10.40 23.80 -14.08
C PRO A 293 -10.50 24.76 -15.27
N THR A 294 -10.16 24.30 -16.48
CA THR A 294 -10.31 25.08 -17.72
C THR A 294 -11.52 24.65 -18.52
N THR A 295 -11.97 23.40 -18.34
CA THR A 295 -13.16 22.85 -18.99
C THR A 295 -14.30 22.61 -17.99
N VAL A 296 -15.48 22.31 -18.53
CA VAL A 296 -16.65 21.99 -17.72
C VAL A 296 -16.46 20.60 -17.08
N PRO A 297 -16.77 20.43 -15.78
CA PRO A 297 -16.73 19.12 -15.14
C PRO A 297 -17.57 18.07 -15.87
N ILE A 298 -16.92 16.97 -16.23
CA ILE A 298 -17.56 15.76 -16.77
C ILE A 298 -18.02 14.82 -15.66
N MET A 299 -17.61 15.07 -14.43
CA MET A 299 -18.16 14.47 -13.21
C MET A 299 -18.08 15.49 -12.08
N LEU A 300 -19.13 15.57 -11.27
CA LEU A 300 -19.17 16.35 -10.05
C LEU A 300 -19.84 15.52 -8.95
N ALA A 301 -19.26 15.48 -7.76
CA ALA A 301 -19.81 14.76 -6.63
C ALA A 301 -19.59 15.52 -5.32
N GLU A 302 -20.58 15.45 -4.44
CA GLU A 302 -20.43 15.86 -3.05
C GLU A 302 -19.78 14.76 -2.26
N LEU A 303 -18.77 15.12 -1.47
CA LEU A 303 -18.14 14.23 -0.52
C LEU A 303 -18.95 14.24 0.78
N PRO A 304 -19.22 13.08 1.40
CA PRO A 304 -19.95 13.00 2.65
C PRO A 304 -19.30 13.87 3.72
N SER A 305 -20.14 14.56 4.49
CA SER A 305 -19.73 15.22 5.73
C SER A 305 -19.32 14.15 6.74
N GLY A 306 -18.19 14.37 7.40
CA GLY A 306 -17.78 13.60 8.59
C GLY A 306 -18.48 14.10 9.84
#